data_AF-A0A2P8NGL3-F1
#
_entry.id   AF-A0A2P8NGL3-F1
#
_cell.length_a   1.000
_cell.length_b   1.000
_cell.length_c   1.000
_cell.angle_alpha   90.00
_cell.angle_beta   90.00
_cell.angle_gamma   90.00
#
_symmetry.space_group_name_H-M   'P 1'
#
loop_
_entity.id
_entity.type
_entity.pdbx_description
1 polymer ?
#
loop_
_entity_poly.entity_id
_entity_poly.type
_entity_poly.pdbx_seq_one_letter_code
_entity_poly.pdbx_strand_id
1 'polypeptide(L)'
;MSTVFGAAFARFFRPQPSFLASVEERLGLAVLAFALLLASALSLMASEARVGDIVVEHGWSRAAPAGAKVAGGFVVIRNQGSADDRLVAAETDIAARGEIHEMAIDDKGVMTMRPLADGLVVPAGETVELKPGSFHLMFMGLTAQPEEGGTFAVRLIFEKAGPVDLTFEVTGMGGGHKKHGD
;
A
#
# COMPACT_ATOMS: atom_id res chain seq x y z
N MET A 1 78.07 -39.99 -31.89
CA MET A 1 78.81 -40.23 -30.64
C MET A 1 78.73 -38.97 -29.78
N SER A 2 78.33 -39.16 -28.52
CA SER A 2 78.61 -38.32 -27.34
C SER A 2 77.91 -36.95 -27.14
N THR A 3 76.94 -36.96 -26.21
CA THR A 3 76.88 -36.26 -24.90
C THR A 3 77.58 -34.88 -24.81
N VAL A 4 77.03 -33.79 -24.25
CA VAL A 4 76.74 -33.55 -22.81
C VAL A 4 75.95 -32.23 -22.59
N PHE A 5 75.00 -32.29 -21.64
CA PHE A 5 74.41 -31.29 -20.74
C PHE A 5 74.64 -29.78 -20.90
N GLY A 6 73.53 -29.03 -20.73
CA GLY A 6 73.50 -27.66 -20.20
C GLY A 6 72.15 -27.37 -19.56
N ALA A 7 72.05 -27.51 -18.24
CA ALA A 7 70.85 -27.23 -17.44
C ALA A 7 70.69 -25.71 -17.22
N ALA A 8 69.47 -25.19 -17.41
CA ALA A 8 69.11 -23.84 -17.01
C ALA A 8 67.67 -23.81 -16.45
N PHE A 9 67.59 -24.01 -15.13
CA PHE A 9 66.73 -23.27 -14.19
C PHE A 9 65.40 -22.69 -14.74
N ALA A 10 64.38 -23.52 -14.90
CA ALA A 10 63.00 -23.04 -14.99
C ALA A 10 62.42 -22.92 -13.56
N ARG A 11 62.34 -21.68 -13.07
CA ARG A 11 61.72 -21.32 -11.79
C ARG A 11 60.29 -21.85 -11.72
N PHE A 12 60.02 -22.49 -10.60
CA PHE A 12 58.71 -22.91 -10.10
C PHE A 12 57.69 -21.75 -10.23
N PHE A 13 56.75 -21.83 -11.19
CA PHE A 13 55.58 -20.97 -11.21
C PHE A 13 54.62 -21.50 -10.16
N ARG A 14 54.73 -20.97 -8.94
CA ARG A 14 53.75 -21.21 -7.88
C ARG A 14 52.59 -20.23 -8.11
N PRO A 15 51.37 -20.67 -8.42
CA PRO A 15 50.23 -19.76 -8.44
C PRO A 15 50.07 -19.20 -7.01
N GLN A 16 50.08 -17.87 -6.89
CA GLN A 16 49.70 -17.21 -5.66
C GLN A 16 48.22 -17.54 -5.40
N PRO A 17 47.84 -18.05 -4.22
CA PRO A 17 46.44 -18.17 -3.91
C PRO A 17 45.90 -16.75 -3.76
N SER A 18 45.05 -16.30 -4.67
CA SER A 18 44.18 -15.13 -4.48
C SER A 18 43.10 -15.52 -3.46
N PHE A 19 43.53 -15.86 -2.26
CA PHE A 19 42.68 -16.15 -1.14
C PHE A 19 42.52 -14.83 -0.41
N LEU A 20 41.38 -14.19 -0.65
CA LEU A 20 40.93 -12.96 -0.01
C LEU A 20 41.60 -11.71 -0.60
N ALA A 21 40.96 -11.21 -1.65
CA ALA A 21 41.13 -9.84 -2.09
C ALA A 21 40.92 -8.85 -0.92
N SER A 22 41.59 -7.69 -1.02
CA SER A 22 41.94 -6.81 0.09
C SER A 22 40.76 -6.48 1.01
N VAL A 23 41.08 -6.07 2.24
CA VAL A 23 40.10 -5.55 3.23
C VAL A 23 39.17 -4.51 2.59
N GLU A 24 39.68 -3.74 1.61
CA GLU A 24 38.94 -2.74 0.86
C GLU A 24 37.80 -3.32 -0.01
N GLU A 25 38.00 -4.47 -0.67
CA GLU A 25 36.93 -5.14 -1.43
C GLU A 25 35.84 -5.69 -0.51
N ARG A 26 36.23 -6.19 0.67
CA ARG A 26 35.28 -6.67 1.68
C ARG A 26 34.46 -5.52 2.28
N LEU A 27 35.09 -4.37 2.52
CA LEU A 27 34.38 -3.15 2.93
C LEU A 27 33.46 -2.65 1.82
N GLY A 28 33.91 -2.66 0.56
CA GLY A 28 33.09 -2.24 -0.59
C GLY A 28 31.82 -3.08 -0.77
N LEU A 29 31.94 -4.40 -0.69
CA LEU A 29 30.80 -5.31 -0.77
C LEU A 29 29.84 -5.16 0.42
N ALA A 30 30.38 -4.95 1.63
CA ALA A 30 29.56 -4.71 2.82
C ALA A 30 28.78 -3.39 2.73
N VAL A 31 29.40 -2.32 2.23
CA VAL A 31 28.74 -1.02 2.02
C VAL A 31 27.68 -1.11 0.93
N LEU A 32 27.94 -1.82 -0.18
CA LEU A 32 26.97 -2.02 -1.25
C LEU A 32 25.76 -2.84 -0.77
N ALA A 33 26.00 -3.93 -0.04
CA ALA A 33 24.93 -4.74 0.55
C ALA A 33 24.11 -3.95 1.58
N PHE A 34 24.76 -3.12 2.40
CA PHE A 34 24.08 -2.24 3.36
C PHE A 34 23.25 -1.17 2.66
N ALA A 35 23.75 -0.57 1.57
CA ALA A 35 23.02 0.41 0.76
C ALA A 35 21.80 -0.21 0.06
N LEU A 36 21.92 -1.44 -0.45
CA LEU A 36 20.80 -2.21 -1.03
C LEU A 36 19.75 -2.56 0.02
N LEU A 37 20.17 -2.95 1.23
CA LEU A 37 19.27 -3.19 2.36
C LEU A 37 18.56 -1.90 2.80
N LEU A 38 19.27 -0.78 2.90
CA LEU A 38 18.67 0.52 3.22
C LEU A 38 17.65 0.98 2.16
N ALA A 39 17.93 0.74 0.88
CA ALA A 39 17.02 1.06 -0.22
C ALA A 39 15.72 0.23 -0.18
N SER A 40 15.80 -1.06 0.21
CA SER A 40 14.61 -1.90 0.39
C SER A 40 13.74 -1.52 1.59
N ALA A 41 14.31 -0.90 2.63
CA ALA A 41 13.58 -0.54 3.85
C ALA A 41 12.65 0.67 3.69
N LEU A 42 12.79 1.46 2.62
CA LEU A 42 11.98 2.66 2.38
C LEU A 42 10.60 2.36 1.77
N SER A 43 10.31 1.11 1.39
CA SER A 43 9.07 0.74 0.67
C SER A 43 7.92 0.27 1.56
N LEU A 44 8.03 0.40 2.88
CA LEU A 44 7.02 -0.06 3.85
C LEU A 44 6.35 1.07 4.65
N MET A 45 6.22 2.25 4.04
CA MET A 45 5.37 3.30 4.62
C MET A 45 3.94 3.05 4.16
N ALA A 46 3.06 2.66 5.08
CA ALA A 46 1.63 2.83 4.90
C ALA A 46 1.40 4.27 4.43
N SER A 47 0.86 4.45 3.22
CA SER A 47 0.83 5.75 2.56
C SER A 47 -0.18 6.65 3.25
N GLU A 48 0.28 7.45 4.21
CA GLU A 48 -0.44 8.62 4.68
C GLU A 48 -0.45 9.66 3.55
N ALA A 49 -1.65 10.11 3.18
CA ALA A 49 -1.82 11.20 2.22
C ALA A 49 -2.55 12.37 2.88
N ARG A 50 -2.27 13.59 2.40
CA ARG A 50 -2.78 14.83 3.01
C ARG A 50 -3.27 15.80 1.96
N VAL A 51 -4.32 16.53 2.31
CA VAL A 51 -4.82 17.69 1.56
C VAL A 51 -5.35 18.74 2.55
N GLY A 52 -4.70 19.90 2.60
CA GLY A 52 -4.96 20.87 3.67
C GLY A 52 -4.77 20.23 5.06
N ASP A 53 -5.79 20.35 5.91
CA ASP A 53 -5.82 19.76 7.25
C ASP A 53 -6.39 18.33 7.29
N ILE A 54 -6.81 17.79 6.14
CA ILE A 54 -7.31 16.42 6.03
C ILE A 54 -6.14 15.46 5.85
N VAL A 55 -6.13 14.42 6.69
CA VAL A 55 -5.18 13.31 6.63
C VAL A 55 -5.96 12.03 6.36
N VAL A 56 -5.53 11.26 5.37
CA VAL A 56 -6.11 9.96 5.05
C VAL A 56 -5.04 8.88 5.14
N GLU A 57 -5.38 7.77 5.79
CA GLU A 57 -4.45 6.69 6.07
C GLU A 57 -5.15 5.33 6.03
N HIS A 58 -4.36 4.26 5.89
CA HIS A 58 -4.84 2.88 5.91
C HIS A 58 -5.97 2.59 4.89
N GLY A 59 -5.82 3.05 3.65
CA GLY A 59 -6.74 2.71 2.56
C GLY A 59 -6.66 1.24 2.18
N TRP A 60 -7.78 0.53 2.18
CA TRP A 60 -7.84 -0.87 1.73
C TRP A 60 -9.21 -1.26 1.18
N SER A 61 -9.25 -2.30 0.34
CA SER A 61 -10.47 -2.88 -0.22
C SER A 61 -10.55 -4.37 0.07
N ARG A 62 -11.77 -4.90 0.09
CA ARG A 62 -11.96 -6.35 -0.06
C ARG A 62 -11.68 -6.75 -1.50
N ALA A 63 -11.11 -7.94 -1.66
CA ALA A 63 -11.06 -8.62 -2.93
C ALA A 63 -12.49 -8.87 -3.44
N ALA A 64 -12.67 -8.83 -4.75
CA ALA A 64 -13.95 -9.11 -5.39
C ALA A 64 -13.82 -10.34 -6.30
N PRO A 65 -14.78 -11.29 -6.25
CA PRO A 65 -14.74 -12.44 -7.14
C PRO A 65 -14.97 -12.02 -8.61
N ALA A 66 -14.53 -12.87 -9.53
CA ALA A 66 -14.74 -12.65 -10.97
C ALA A 66 -16.22 -12.38 -11.28
N GLY A 67 -16.49 -11.34 -12.08
CA GLY A 67 -17.84 -10.94 -12.45
C GLY A 67 -18.58 -10.06 -11.43
N ALA A 68 -18.02 -9.83 -10.23
CA ALA A 68 -18.56 -8.88 -9.28
C ALA A 68 -18.69 -7.48 -9.90
N LYS A 69 -19.80 -6.81 -9.61
CA LYS A 69 -20.08 -5.45 -10.09
C LYS A 69 -19.74 -4.37 -9.08
N VAL A 70 -19.41 -4.77 -7.85
CA VAL A 70 -19.15 -3.86 -6.73
C VAL A 70 -18.00 -4.36 -5.87
N ALA A 71 -17.28 -3.45 -5.24
CA ALA A 71 -16.29 -3.74 -4.19
C ALA A 71 -16.41 -2.73 -3.04
N GLY A 72 -16.12 -3.17 -1.82
CA GLY A 72 -16.12 -2.34 -0.62
C GLY A 72 -14.72 -1.87 -0.26
N GLY A 73 -14.56 -0.57 -0.03
CA GLY A 73 -13.33 0.09 0.39
C GLY A 73 -13.46 0.76 1.76
N PHE A 74 -12.33 0.91 2.44
CA PHE A 74 -12.20 1.32 3.83
C PHE A 74 -10.96 2.21 3.98
N VAL A 75 -11.03 3.19 4.89
CA VAL A 75 -10.00 4.21 5.07
C VAL A 75 -10.22 4.93 6.40
N VAL A 76 -9.16 5.41 7.03
CA VAL A 76 -9.23 6.31 8.19
C VAL A 76 -9.02 7.74 7.72
N ILE A 77 -9.90 8.64 8.15
CA ILE A 77 -9.87 10.06 7.77
C ILE A 77 -9.80 10.89 9.05
N ARG A 78 -8.80 11.76 9.15
CA ARG A 78 -8.61 12.67 10.28
C ARG A 78 -8.69 14.10 9.79
N ASN A 79 -9.56 14.90 10.41
CA ASN A 79 -9.61 16.32 10.16
C ASN A 79 -8.86 17.05 11.28
N GLN A 80 -7.67 17.56 10.97
CA GLN A 80 -6.83 18.31 11.91
C GLN A 80 -7.15 19.82 11.91
N GLY A 81 -8.15 20.24 11.13
CA GLY A 81 -8.53 21.62 10.95
C GLY A 81 -9.51 22.11 12.02
N SER A 82 -9.90 23.37 11.89
CA SER A 82 -10.84 24.05 12.80
C SER A 82 -12.26 24.16 12.26
N ALA A 83 -12.53 23.61 11.07
CA ALA A 83 -13.85 23.57 10.45
C ALA A 83 -14.15 22.18 9.89
N ASP A 84 -15.42 21.79 9.92
CA ASP A 84 -15.88 20.52 9.34
C ASP A 84 -15.58 20.45 7.85
N ASP A 85 -15.25 19.27 7.35
CA ASP A 85 -15.21 18.96 5.92
C ASP A 85 -16.14 17.79 5.62
N ARG A 86 -16.26 17.42 4.34
CA ARG A 86 -17.11 16.34 3.90
C ARG A 86 -16.46 15.54 2.79
N LEU A 87 -16.38 14.23 2.95
CA LEU A 87 -16.06 13.31 1.87
C LEU A 87 -17.29 13.11 0.98
N VAL A 88 -17.23 13.57 -0.27
CA VAL A 88 -18.39 13.57 -1.18
C VAL A 88 -18.32 12.52 -2.27
N ALA A 89 -17.12 12.07 -2.65
CA ALA A 89 -16.96 11.04 -3.67
C ALA A 89 -15.62 10.30 -3.53
N ALA A 90 -15.54 9.14 -4.19
CA ALA A 90 -14.30 8.45 -4.47
C ALA A 90 -14.20 8.09 -5.97
N GLU A 91 -13.01 8.22 -6.54
CA GLU A 91 -12.73 7.89 -7.95
C GLU A 91 -11.62 6.86 -8.04
N THR A 92 -11.69 6.00 -9.06
CA THR A 92 -10.66 5.00 -9.37
C THR A 92 -10.85 4.48 -10.79
N ASP A 93 -9.77 3.99 -11.42
CA ASP A 93 -9.81 3.46 -12.80
C ASP A 93 -10.51 2.09 -12.89
N ILE A 94 -10.68 1.39 -11.77
CA ILE A 94 -11.26 0.04 -11.73
C ILE A 94 -12.79 0.03 -11.62
N ALA A 95 -13.44 1.19 -11.49
CA ALA A 95 -14.86 1.32 -11.23
C ALA A 95 -15.46 2.53 -11.95
N ALA A 96 -16.75 2.48 -12.27
CA ALA A 96 -17.43 3.61 -12.90
C ALA A 96 -17.63 4.81 -11.96
N ARG A 97 -17.77 4.56 -10.66
CA ARG A 97 -17.85 5.58 -9.60
C ARG A 97 -17.66 4.98 -8.21
N GLY A 98 -17.21 5.77 -7.25
CA GLY A 98 -17.19 5.42 -5.82
C GLY A 98 -18.22 6.23 -5.03
N GLU A 99 -19.07 5.53 -4.30
CA GLU A 99 -20.10 6.11 -3.43
C GLU A 99 -19.72 5.93 -1.96
N ILE A 100 -20.26 6.77 -1.06
CA ILE A 100 -20.12 6.60 0.39
C ILE A 100 -21.41 6.01 0.93
N HIS A 101 -21.31 4.91 1.67
CA HIS A 101 -22.45 4.16 2.21
C HIS A 101 -22.32 4.03 3.72
N GLU A 102 -23.45 3.84 4.39
CA GLU A 102 -23.53 3.51 5.82
C GLU A 102 -24.29 2.21 6.03
N MET A 103 -24.03 1.55 7.17
CA MET A 103 -24.88 0.49 7.69
C MET A 103 -25.93 1.09 8.63
N ALA A 104 -27.21 0.97 8.29
CA ALA A 104 -28.32 1.46 9.10
C ALA A 104 -29.36 0.35 9.35
N ILE A 105 -30.01 0.40 10.51
CA ILE A 105 -31.16 -0.46 10.80
C ILE A 105 -32.41 0.24 10.24
N ASP A 106 -33.15 -0.46 9.39
CA ASP A 106 -34.43 0.05 8.87
C ASP A 106 -35.55 -0.03 9.93
N ASP A 107 -36.71 0.54 9.61
CA ASP A 107 -37.88 0.56 10.50
C ASP A 107 -38.41 -0.85 10.88
N LYS A 108 -37.94 -1.89 10.19
CA LYS A 108 -38.29 -3.30 10.41
C LYS A 108 -37.23 -4.06 11.21
N GLY A 109 -36.19 -3.37 11.69
CA GLY A 109 -35.11 -3.98 12.45
C GLY A 109 -34.07 -4.70 11.58
N VAL A 110 -34.09 -4.50 10.26
CA VAL A 110 -33.16 -5.15 9.32
C VAL A 110 -31.97 -4.24 9.07
N MET A 111 -30.77 -4.79 9.14
CA MET A 111 -29.55 -4.07 8.79
C MET A 111 -29.46 -3.91 7.26
N THR A 112 -29.33 -2.67 6.80
CA THR A 112 -29.30 -2.28 5.40
C THR A 112 -28.09 -1.41 5.09
N MET A 113 -27.61 -1.47 3.84
CA MET A 113 -26.61 -0.55 3.30
C MET A 113 -27.35 0.60 2.61
N ARG A 114 -27.03 1.85 2.97
CA ARG A 114 -27.64 3.04 2.39
C ARG A 114 -26.57 4.01 1.87
N PRO A 115 -26.71 4.55 0.64
CA PRO A 115 -25.84 5.61 0.16
C PRO A 115 -26.09 6.92 0.93
N LEU A 116 -25.01 7.64 1.23
CA LEU A 116 -25.03 9.00 1.75
C LEU A 116 -24.97 9.98 0.57
N ALA A 117 -26.13 10.41 0.08
CA ALA A 117 -26.23 11.26 -1.11
C ALA A 117 -25.45 12.59 -0.99
N ASP A 118 -25.45 13.17 0.20
CA ASP A 118 -24.72 14.42 0.45
C ASP A 118 -23.24 14.17 0.75
N GLY A 119 -22.81 12.94 1.02
CA GLY A 119 -21.47 12.58 1.49
C GLY A 119 -21.37 12.44 3.02
N LEU A 120 -20.17 12.13 3.52
CA LEU A 120 -19.87 11.87 4.93
C LEU A 120 -19.15 13.05 5.57
N VAL A 121 -19.73 13.63 6.62
CA VAL A 121 -19.11 14.70 7.39
C VAL A 121 -17.90 14.18 8.15
N VAL A 122 -16.81 14.95 8.12
CA VAL A 122 -15.61 14.75 8.93
C VAL A 122 -15.44 15.98 9.81
N PRO A 123 -15.92 15.93 11.07
CA PRO A 123 -15.94 17.10 11.95
C PRO A 123 -14.52 17.62 12.26
N ALA A 124 -14.41 18.91 12.54
CA ALA A 124 -13.14 19.53 12.94
C ALA A 124 -12.53 18.83 14.17
N GLY A 125 -11.24 18.49 14.11
CA GLY A 125 -10.52 17.83 15.21
C GLY A 125 -10.84 16.34 15.40
N GLU A 126 -11.76 15.77 14.61
CA GLU A 126 -12.24 14.40 14.77
C GLU A 126 -11.61 13.42 13.77
N THR A 127 -11.76 12.14 14.08
CA THR A 127 -11.38 11.03 13.21
C THR A 127 -12.61 10.21 12.84
N VAL A 128 -12.83 10.02 11.54
CA VAL A 128 -13.89 9.18 11.00
C VAL A 128 -13.26 7.97 10.32
N GLU A 129 -13.66 6.78 10.77
CA GLU A 129 -13.16 5.51 10.24
C GLU A 129 -14.23 4.85 9.37
N LEU A 130 -13.92 4.65 8.08
CA LEU A 130 -14.70 3.81 7.19
C LEU A 130 -14.23 2.38 7.37
N LYS A 131 -15.08 1.51 7.94
CA LYS A 131 -14.76 0.13 8.30
C LYS A 131 -15.94 -0.82 8.10
N PRO A 132 -15.70 -2.14 8.00
CA PRO A 132 -16.78 -3.12 7.91
C PRO A 132 -17.83 -2.96 9.01
N GLY A 133 -19.11 -2.91 8.64
CA GLY A 133 -20.22 -2.75 9.58
C GLY A 133 -20.54 -1.29 9.94
N SER A 134 -19.85 -0.31 9.37
CA SER A 134 -20.09 1.12 9.58
C SER A 134 -20.11 1.85 8.23
N PHE A 135 -19.56 3.06 8.15
CA PHE A 135 -19.35 3.76 6.89
C PHE A 135 -18.34 3.01 6.01
N HIS A 136 -18.54 3.05 4.69
CA HIS A 136 -17.63 2.42 3.74
C HIS A 136 -17.74 3.06 2.36
N LEU A 137 -16.69 2.91 1.56
CA LEU A 137 -16.73 3.21 0.14
C LEU A 137 -17.34 2.03 -0.60
N MET A 138 -18.21 2.32 -1.56
CA MET A 138 -18.78 1.32 -2.45
C MET A 138 -18.39 1.68 -3.88
N PHE A 139 -17.43 0.94 -4.45
CA PHE A 139 -17.00 1.08 -5.83
C PHE A 139 -17.99 0.38 -6.75
N MET A 140 -18.72 1.14 -7.56
CA MET A 140 -19.83 0.68 -8.37
C MET A 140 -19.42 0.52 -9.83
N GLY A 141 -19.89 -0.54 -10.47
CA GLY A 141 -19.65 -0.79 -11.89
C GLY A 141 -18.20 -1.14 -12.17
N LEU A 142 -17.67 -2.15 -11.46
CA LEU A 142 -16.30 -2.61 -11.63
C LEU A 142 -15.99 -2.99 -13.09
N THR A 143 -14.91 -2.41 -13.61
CA THR A 143 -14.29 -2.72 -14.91
C THR A 143 -13.10 -3.66 -14.74
N ALA A 144 -12.48 -3.65 -13.55
CA ALA A 144 -11.46 -4.59 -13.11
C ALA A 144 -11.75 -5.05 -11.68
N GLN A 145 -11.38 -6.28 -11.33
CA GLN A 145 -11.57 -6.81 -9.97
C GLN A 145 -10.37 -6.46 -9.08
N PRO A 146 -10.59 -5.93 -7.86
CA PRO A 146 -9.53 -5.90 -6.87
C PRO A 146 -9.19 -7.34 -6.46
N GLU A 147 -7.95 -7.75 -6.71
CA GLU A 147 -7.43 -9.09 -6.40
C GLU A 147 -6.60 -9.08 -5.11
N GLU A 148 -6.77 -10.08 -4.25
CA GLU A 148 -6.06 -10.17 -2.97
C GLU A 148 -4.54 -10.07 -3.14
N GLY A 149 -3.90 -9.24 -2.32
CA GLY A 149 -2.48 -8.93 -2.38
C GLY A 149 -2.10 -7.92 -3.47
N GLY A 150 -3.06 -7.48 -4.29
CA GLY A 150 -2.89 -6.39 -5.23
C GLY A 150 -3.16 -5.02 -4.61
N THR A 151 -2.97 -3.98 -5.43
CA THR A 151 -3.24 -2.59 -5.07
C THR A 151 -3.92 -1.84 -6.21
N PHE A 152 -4.60 -0.74 -5.89
CA PHE A 152 -5.11 0.20 -6.89
C PHE A 152 -5.18 1.62 -6.33
N ALA A 153 -5.09 2.61 -7.22
CA ALA A 153 -5.18 4.02 -6.83
C ALA A 153 -6.64 4.44 -6.58
N VAL A 154 -6.86 5.21 -5.52
CA VAL A 154 -8.13 5.83 -5.19
C VAL A 154 -7.90 7.32 -4.99
N ARG A 155 -8.80 8.13 -5.54
CA ARG A 155 -8.87 9.57 -5.26
C ARG A 155 -10.10 9.85 -4.41
N LEU A 156 -9.89 10.39 -3.21
CA LEU A 156 -10.98 10.85 -2.34
C LEU A 156 -11.22 12.33 -2.59
N ILE A 157 -12.50 12.72 -2.73
CA ILE A 157 -12.90 14.09 -3.02
C ILE A 157 -13.55 14.69 -1.78
N PHE A 158 -12.90 15.69 -1.19
CA PHE A 158 -13.44 16.47 -0.10
C PHE A 158 -14.08 17.76 -0.61
N GLU A 159 -15.19 18.17 0.02
CA GLU A 159 -15.96 19.36 -0.35
C GLU A 159 -15.14 20.65 -0.24
N LYS A 160 -14.33 20.79 0.82
CA LYS A 160 -13.53 21.99 1.08
C LYS A 160 -12.05 21.80 0.79
N ALA A 161 -11.45 20.73 1.28
CA ALA A 161 -10.01 20.49 1.08
C ALA A 161 -9.67 20.12 -0.37
N GLY A 162 -10.60 19.51 -1.11
CA GLY A 162 -10.39 19.06 -2.48
C GLY A 162 -9.89 17.61 -2.57
N PRO A 163 -9.28 17.21 -3.71
CA PRO A 163 -8.91 15.83 -3.97
C PRO A 163 -7.63 15.40 -3.22
N VAL A 164 -7.59 14.15 -2.78
CA VAL A 164 -6.38 13.48 -2.26
C VAL A 164 -6.28 12.06 -2.82
N ASP A 165 -5.09 11.71 -3.29
CA ASP A 165 -4.79 10.39 -3.85
C ASP A 165 -4.17 9.49 -2.77
N LEU A 166 -4.64 8.25 -2.68
CA LEU A 166 -4.02 7.19 -1.88
C LEU A 166 -4.10 5.83 -2.58
N THR A 167 -3.17 4.96 -2.27
CA THR A 167 -3.17 3.57 -2.74
C THR A 167 -3.98 2.71 -1.79
N PHE A 168 -4.91 1.93 -2.33
CA PHE A 168 -5.66 0.92 -1.59
C PHE A 168 -4.99 -0.43 -1.74
N GLU A 169 -4.69 -1.07 -0.62
CA GLU A 169 -4.30 -2.48 -0.55
C GLU A 169 -5.53 -3.37 -0.65
N VAL A 170 -5.43 -4.52 -1.32
CA VAL A 170 -6.54 -5.46 -1.43
C VAL A 170 -6.33 -6.64 -0.50
N THR A 171 -7.24 -6.81 0.45
CA THR A 171 -7.24 -7.94 1.38
C THR A 171 -8.30 -8.98 0.99
N GLY A 172 -8.16 -10.22 1.47
CA GLY A 172 -9.10 -11.29 1.14
C GLY A 172 -10.57 -10.97 1.45
N MET A 173 -11.51 -11.67 0.80
CA MET A 173 -12.95 -11.38 0.84
C MET A 173 -13.56 -11.30 2.26
N GLY A 174 -12.99 -12.01 3.23
CA GLY A 174 -13.40 -12.01 4.64
C GLY A 174 -12.66 -11.00 5.54
N GLY A 175 -11.76 -10.20 4.98
CA GLY A 175 -10.88 -9.29 5.72
C GLY A 175 -11.68 -8.27 6.52
N GLY A 176 -11.61 -8.37 7.85
CA GLY A 176 -11.23 -7.25 8.69
C GLY A 176 -9.77 -7.47 9.09
N HIS A 177 -9.03 -6.41 9.42
CA HIS A 177 -7.66 -6.52 9.92
C HIS A 177 -7.54 -7.68 10.92
N LYS A 178 -6.85 -8.75 10.53
CA LYS A 178 -6.39 -9.73 11.51
C LYS A 178 -5.37 -8.98 12.36
N LYS A 179 -5.77 -8.59 13.57
CA LYS A 179 -4.81 -8.31 14.63
C LYS A 179 -3.99 -9.58 14.81
N HIS A 180 -2.78 -9.61 14.25
CA HIS A 180 -1.77 -10.54 14.72
C HIS A 180 -1.36 -10.03 16.11
N GLY A 181 -1.87 -10.72 17.13
CA GLY A 181 -1.44 -10.59 18.51
C GLY A 181 -1.15 -11.99 19.04
N ASP A 182 0.15 -12.20 19.24
CA ASP A 182 0.91 -13.20 20.03
C ASP A 182 0.72 -14.71 19.77
#